data_AF-A0A9W6XD78-F1
#
_entry.id   AF-A0A9W6XD78-F1
#
_cell.length_a   1.000
_cell.length_b   1.000
_cell.length_c   1.000
_cell.angle_alpha   90.00
_cell.angle_beta   90.00
_cell.angle_gamma   90.00
#
_symmetry.space_group_name_H-M   'P 1'
#
loop_
_entity.id
_entity.type
_entity.pdbx_description
1 polymer ?
#
loop_
_entity_poly.entity_id
_entity_poly.type
_entity_poly.pdbx_seq_one_letter_code
_entity_poly.pdbx_strand_id
1 'polypeptide(L)'
;MCILLVTPFLSEQDADHLYGMIGAPQYVNVWNEIHAYFIWGYADKTELQILAEIDNYDKTHLKAAPTNNRLFLGEWCMGGPPDQTGIFQNLDNFRELGRKQLAYYNADITGGWAFWTWRHSDETIKRTGWSMRYLIRSGYLKLS
;
A
#
# COMPACT_ATOMS: atom_id res chain seq x y z
N MET A 1 16.21 7.72 20.56
CA MET A 1 15.26 8.76 20.12
C MET A 1 14.10 8.04 19.44
N CYS A 2 12.85 8.36 19.79
CA CYS A 2 11.67 7.67 19.26
C CYS A 2 11.07 8.44 18.07
N ILE A 3 10.43 7.73 17.15
CA ILE A 3 9.63 8.29 16.06
C ILE A 3 8.15 8.11 16.44
N LEU A 4 7.35 9.17 16.28
CA LEU A 4 5.90 9.10 16.35
C LEU A 4 5.35 8.95 14.93
N LEU A 5 4.62 7.86 14.68
CA LEU A 5 3.84 7.68 13.47
C LEU A 5 2.42 8.23 13.69
N VAL A 6 1.95 9.05 12.77
CA VAL A 6 0.60 9.62 12.78
C VAL A 6 -0.10 9.14 11.52
N THR A 7 -1.23 8.44 11.70
CA THR A 7 -2.05 7.91 10.62
C THR A 7 -3.48 8.42 10.77
N PRO A 8 -4.18 8.79 9.68
CA PRO A 8 -5.61 9.05 9.72
C PRO A 8 -6.40 7.75 9.92
N PHE A 9 -7.72 7.84 10.04
CA PHE A 9 -8.54 6.63 10.08
C PHE A 9 -8.40 5.83 8.77
N LEU A 10 -8.64 4.51 8.83
CA LEU A 10 -8.51 3.63 7.65
C LEU A 10 -9.40 4.07 6.46
N SER A 11 -10.50 4.77 6.73
CA SER A 11 -11.38 5.34 5.70
C SER A 11 -10.92 6.68 5.13
N GLU A 12 -9.85 7.27 5.68
CA GLU A 12 -9.39 8.65 5.45
C GLU A 12 -7.91 8.66 5.01
N GLN A 13 -7.50 7.67 4.22
CA GLN A 13 -6.09 7.41 3.88
C GLN A 13 -5.53 8.27 2.74
N ASP A 14 -6.17 9.41 2.43
CA ASP A 14 -5.75 10.33 1.37
C ASP A 14 -4.87 11.49 1.88
N ALA A 15 -4.28 12.22 0.94
CA ALA A 15 -3.36 13.31 1.27
C ALA A 15 -4.04 14.48 1.99
N ASP A 16 -5.33 14.75 1.73
CA ASP A 16 -6.05 15.88 2.29
C ASP A 16 -6.19 15.74 3.81
N HIS A 17 -6.35 14.52 4.30
CA HIS A 17 -6.44 14.20 5.74
C HIS A 17 -5.09 14.26 6.47
N LEU A 18 -3.97 14.43 5.76
CA LEU A 18 -2.66 14.64 6.37
C LEU A 18 -2.34 16.13 6.60
N TYR A 19 -3.06 17.05 5.95
CA TYR A 19 -2.83 18.48 6.13
C TYR A 19 -3.24 18.95 7.53
N GLY A 20 -2.41 19.82 8.12
CA GLY A 20 -2.67 20.35 9.46
C GLY A 20 -2.38 19.38 10.61
N MET A 21 -1.93 18.16 10.31
CA MET A 21 -1.38 17.24 11.32
C MET A 21 -0.11 17.81 11.96
N ILE A 22 0.22 17.34 13.16
CA ILE A 22 1.45 17.70 13.86
C ILE A 22 2.68 17.45 12.96
N GLY A 23 3.52 18.46 12.76
CA GLY A 23 4.69 18.31 11.90
C GLY A 23 5.75 19.40 12.05
N ALA A 24 6.79 19.29 11.24
CA ALA A 24 7.91 20.21 11.28
C ALA A 24 7.51 21.65 10.85
N PRO A 25 8.21 22.68 11.37
CA PRO A 25 9.33 22.61 12.32
C PRO A 25 8.92 22.51 13.80
N GLN A 26 7.63 22.66 14.14
CA GLN A 26 7.16 22.72 15.52
C GLN A 26 7.33 21.39 16.26
N TYR A 27 7.21 20.28 15.54
CA TYR A 27 7.40 18.93 16.05
C TYR A 27 8.53 18.23 15.28
N VAL A 28 9.37 17.48 15.99
CA VAL A 28 10.47 16.69 15.42
C VAL A 28 10.22 15.20 15.66
N ASN A 29 10.80 14.36 14.80
CA ASN A 29 10.60 12.91 14.82
C ASN A 29 9.13 12.46 14.64
N VAL A 30 8.35 13.21 13.86
CA VAL A 30 7.00 12.85 13.47
C VAL A 30 7.00 12.43 12.01
N TRP A 31 6.44 11.26 11.73
CA TRP A 31 6.28 10.70 10.38
C TRP A 31 4.79 10.52 10.13
N ASN A 32 4.34 10.89 8.94
CA ASN A 32 2.99 10.59 8.48
C ASN A 32 2.96 9.14 7.99
N GLU A 33 1.87 8.44 8.25
CA GLU A 33 1.67 7.07 7.82
C GLU A 33 0.38 6.94 7.03
N ILE A 34 0.42 6.17 5.93
CA ILE A 34 -0.77 5.80 5.16
C ILE A 34 -0.82 4.29 4.89
N HIS A 35 -2.02 3.77 4.70
CA HIS A 35 -2.36 2.39 4.41
C HIS A 35 -2.95 2.30 3.00
N ALA A 36 -2.25 1.63 2.09
CA ALA A 36 -2.58 1.61 0.67
C ALA A 36 -3.21 0.28 0.24
N TYR A 37 -4.54 0.21 0.29
CA TYR A 37 -5.33 -0.96 -0.09
C TYR A 37 -6.15 -0.73 -1.35
N PHE A 38 -5.97 -1.60 -2.35
CA PHE A 38 -6.76 -1.62 -3.59
C PHE A 38 -7.86 -2.68 -3.53
N ILE A 39 -8.62 -2.69 -2.42
CA ILE A 39 -9.62 -3.71 -2.07
C ILE A 39 -10.99 -3.05 -1.89
N TRP A 40 -11.12 -2.22 -0.87
CA TRP A 40 -12.36 -1.54 -0.53
C TRP A 40 -12.59 -0.37 -1.48
N GLY A 41 -13.82 -0.26 -2.02
CA GLY A 41 -14.15 0.73 -3.05
C GLY A 41 -13.82 0.33 -4.49
N TYR A 42 -13.19 -0.84 -4.70
CA TYR A 42 -12.80 -1.33 -6.04
C TYR A 42 -13.65 -2.53 -6.52
N ALA A 43 -14.74 -2.88 -5.84
CA ALA A 43 -15.52 -4.09 -6.11
C ALA A 43 -16.03 -4.21 -7.56
N ASP A 44 -16.39 -3.09 -8.18
CA ASP A 44 -16.90 -3.04 -9.56
C ASP A 44 -15.81 -2.76 -10.62
N LYS A 45 -14.54 -2.74 -10.21
CA LYS A 45 -13.40 -2.44 -11.08
C LYS A 45 -12.78 -3.73 -11.61
N THR A 46 -12.43 -3.73 -12.89
CA THR A 46 -11.59 -4.78 -13.49
C THR A 46 -10.15 -4.65 -13.00
N GLU A 47 -9.38 -5.73 -13.09
CA GLU A 47 -7.95 -5.73 -12.72
C GLU A 47 -7.16 -4.64 -13.47
N LEU A 48 -7.42 -4.45 -14.76
CA LEU A 48 -6.77 -3.41 -15.56
C LEU A 48 -7.13 -2.00 -15.08
N GLN A 49 -8.37 -1.79 -14.66
CA GLN A 49 -8.77 -0.52 -14.06
C GLN A 49 -8.04 -0.31 -12.73
N ILE A 50 -7.92 -1.32 -11.87
CA ILE A 50 -7.18 -1.21 -10.61
C ILE A 50 -5.70 -0.90 -10.87
N LEU A 51 -5.06 -1.54 -11.86
CA LEU A 51 -3.68 -1.22 -12.22
C LEU A 51 -3.50 0.24 -12.66
N ALA A 52 -4.49 0.81 -13.35
CA ALA A 52 -4.50 2.23 -13.70
C ALA A 52 -4.73 3.14 -12.47
N GLU A 53 -5.52 2.69 -11.50
CA GLU A 53 -5.76 3.45 -10.26
C GLU A 53 -4.51 3.49 -9.36
N ILE A 54 -3.63 2.49 -9.41
CA ILE A 54 -2.33 2.54 -8.71
C ILE A 54 -1.44 3.66 -9.28
N ASP A 55 -1.48 3.88 -10.59
CA ASP A 55 -0.77 4.98 -11.24
C ASP A 55 -1.38 6.35 -10.86
N ASN A 56 -2.68 6.40 -10.57
CA ASN A 56 -3.34 7.59 -10.04
C ASN A 56 -3.00 7.80 -8.55
N TYR A 57 -2.94 6.74 -7.76
CA TYR A 57 -2.65 6.78 -6.33
C TYR A 57 -1.29 7.41 -6.03
N ASP A 58 -0.26 7.10 -6.81
CA ASP A 58 1.04 7.77 -6.72
C ASP A 58 0.91 9.30 -6.81
N LYS A 59 0.03 9.80 -7.69
CA LYS A 59 -0.18 11.24 -7.88
C LYS A 59 -1.04 11.86 -6.79
N THR A 60 -2.16 11.22 -6.45
CA THR A 60 -3.20 11.80 -5.57
C THR A 60 -2.93 11.57 -4.09
N HIS A 61 -2.06 10.61 -3.75
CA HIS A 61 -1.74 10.28 -2.36
C HIS A 61 -0.25 10.51 -2.09
N LEU A 62 0.64 9.75 -2.74
CA LEU A 62 2.06 9.77 -2.40
C LEU A 62 2.74 11.12 -2.68
N LYS A 63 2.55 11.64 -3.89
CA LYS A 63 3.14 12.93 -4.32
C LYS A 63 2.36 14.15 -3.84
N ALA A 64 1.10 13.97 -3.45
CA ALA A 64 0.25 15.03 -2.91
C ALA A 64 0.37 15.18 -1.39
N ALA A 65 0.93 14.17 -0.71
CA ALA A 65 1.10 14.19 0.74
C ALA A 65 1.97 15.38 1.19
N PRO A 66 1.64 16.01 2.33
CA PRO A 66 2.45 17.08 2.90
C PRO A 66 3.90 16.63 3.16
N THR A 67 4.87 17.43 2.70
CA THR A 67 6.30 17.09 2.78
C THR A 67 7.00 17.61 4.04
N ASN A 68 6.25 18.21 4.97
CA ASN A 68 6.80 18.70 6.24
C ASN A 68 7.22 17.54 7.18
N ASN A 69 6.62 16.36 7.01
CA ASN A 69 7.02 15.13 7.67
C ASN A 69 7.46 14.09 6.62
N ARG A 70 8.23 13.08 7.05
CA ARG A 70 8.46 11.89 6.21
C ARG A 70 7.17 11.08 6.10
N LEU A 71 6.93 10.46 4.95
CA LEU A 71 5.80 9.58 4.71
C LEU A 71 6.21 8.11 4.85
N PHE A 72 5.46 7.29 5.56
CA PHE A 72 5.65 5.85 5.68
C PHE A 72 4.42 5.11 5.18
N LEU A 73 4.61 4.03 4.44
CA LEU A 73 3.49 3.19 4.01
C LEU A 73 3.34 2.04 5.01
N GLY A 74 2.54 2.28 6.03
CA GLY A 74 2.43 1.40 7.19
C GLY A 74 1.79 0.05 6.89
N GLU A 75 0.87 0.03 5.93
CA GLU A 75 0.23 -1.20 5.49
C GLU A 75 -0.06 -1.17 3.99
N TRP A 76 0.19 -2.28 3.34
CA TRP A 76 -0.28 -2.57 1.99
C TRP A 76 -0.25 -4.08 1.77
N CYS A 77 -1.00 -4.56 0.79
CA CYS A 77 -0.95 -5.95 0.37
C CYS A 77 -1.21 -6.08 -1.13
N MET A 78 -1.12 -7.30 -1.65
CA MET A 78 -1.53 -7.62 -3.02
C MET A 78 -2.96 -8.20 -3.06
N GLY A 79 -3.73 -8.04 -1.98
CA GLY A 79 -5.16 -8.33 -2.01
C GLY A 79 -5.88 -7.39 -2.97
N GLY A 80 -6.96 -7.87 -3.57
CA GLY A 80 -7.74 -7.05 -4.50
C GLY A 80 -9.02 -7.76 -4.94
N PRO A 81 -10.01 -7.05 -5.50
CA PRO A 81 -10.99 -7.68 -6.38
C PRO A 81 -10.24 -8.37 -7.54
N PRO A 82 -10.71 -9.49 -8.14
CA PRO A 82 -12.12 -9.78 -8.33
C PRO A 82 -12.51 -11.23 -7.99
N ASP A 83 -13.64 -11.38 -7.28
CA ASP A 83 -14.35 -12.63 -6.91
C ASP A 83 -14.17 -13.19 -5.48
N GLN A 84 -14.80 -14.37 -5.23
CA GLN A 84 -14.97 -15.11 -3.97
C GLN A 84 -13.69 -15.30 -3.13
N THR A 85 -12.51 -15.05 -3.70
CA THR A 85 -11.22 -15.25 -3.05
C THR A 85 -10.49 -13.96 -2.65
N GLY A 86 -10.89 -12.80 -3.18
CA GLY A 86 -10.27 -11.50 -2.86
C GLY A 86 -8.84 -11.35 -3.39
N ILE A 87 -8.59 -11.82 -4.62
CA ILE A 87 -7.30 -11.65 -5.32
C ILE A 87 -7.50 -11.50 -6.84
N PHE A 88 -6.55 -10.87 -7.53
CA PHE A 88 -6.46 -10.91 -9.00
C PHE A 88 -6.41 -12.35 -9.51
N GLN A 89 -7.23 -12.65 -10.52
CA GLN A 89 -7.32 -13.92 -11.21
C GLN A 89 -6.29 -14.06 -12.33
N ASN A 90 -6.02 -13.00 -13.09
CA ASN A 90 -4.96 -13.02 -14.09
C ASN A 90 -3.58 -12.92 -13.40
N LEU A 91 -2.74 -13.94 -13.56
CA LEU A 91 -1.45 -14.01 -12.88
C LEU A 91 -0.44 -12.94 -13.35
N ASP A 92 -0.55 -12.48 -14.59
CA ASP A 92 0.33 -11.43 -15.10
C ASP A 92 -0.08 -10.07 -14.53
N ASN A 93 -1.39 -9.78 -14.50
CA ASN A 93 -1.90 -8.59 -13.81
C ASN A 93 -1.58 -8.63 -12.30
N PHE A 94 -1.64 -9.82 -11.68
CA PHE A 94 -1.31 -9.98 -10.27
C PHE A 94 0.17 -9.70 -9.97
N ARG A 95 1.08 -10.15 -10.84
CA ARG A 95 2.51 -9.79 -10.73
C ARG A 95 2.73 -8.31 -10.98
N GLU A 96 2.02 -7.74 -11.94
CA GLU A 96 2.09 -6.33 -12.28
C GLU A 96 1.59 -5.43 -11.13
N LEU A 97 0.56 -5.87 -10.40
CA LEU A 97 0.07 -5.22 -9.18
C LEU A 97 1.20 -5.02 -8.18
N GLY A 98 1.87 -6.11 -7.79
CA GLY A 98 2.97 -6.08 -6.82
C GLY A 98 4.17 -5.27 -7.33
N ARG A 99 4.48 -5.36 -8.63
CA ARG A 99 5.57 -4.60 -9.26
C ARG A 99 5.30 -3.09 -9.22
N LYS A 100 4.09 -2.65 -9.58
CA LYS A 100 3.70 -1.23 -9.55
C LYS A 100 3.69 -0.68 -8.13
N GLN A 101 3.06 -1.40 -7.20
CA GLN A 101 3.05 -1.03 -5.78
C GLN A 101 4.48 -0.83 -5.25
N LEU A 102 5.36 -1.82 -5.40
CA LEU A 102 6.75 -1.70 -4.94
C LEU A 102 7.52 -0.57 -5.63
N ALA A 103 7.32 -0.34 -6.92
CA ALA A 103 8.00 0.74 -7.63
C ALA A 103 7.70 2.11 -7.00
N TYR A 104 6.45 2.33 -6.61
CA TYR A 104 6.04 3.58 -5.96
C TYR A 104 6.43 3.63 -4.49
N TYR A 105 6.35 2.50 -3.79
CA TYR A 105 6.62 2.43 -2.36
C TYR A 105 8.12 2.40 -2.04
N ASN A 106 8.98 2.13 -3.01
CA ASN A 106 10.43 2.27 -2.90
C ASN A 106 10.94 3.65 -3.33
N ALA A 107 10.06 4.58 -3.74
CA ALA A 107 10.48 5.93 -4.11
C ALA A 107 11.00 6.70 -2.89
N ASP A 108 12.03 7.54 -3.09
CA ASP A 108 12.69 8.31 -2.01
C ASP A 108 11.76 9.19 -1.18
N ILE A 109 10.62 9.61 -1.76
CA ILE A 109 9.59 10.38 -1.06
C ILE A 109 8.94 9.59 0.09
N THR A 110 8.98 8.27 0.01
CA THR A 110 8.58 7.37 1.08
C THR A 110 9.80 7.04 1.95
N GLY A 111 9.64 7.08 3.26
CA GLY A 111 10.61 6.62 4.24
C GLY A 111 10.65 5.10 4.39
N GLY A 112 10.02 4.37 3.48
CA GLY A 112 9.86 2.91 3.50
C GLY A 112 8.40 2.47 3.63
N TRP A 113 8.22 1.16 3.78
CA TRP A 113 6.91 0.52 3.85
C TRP A 113 6.93 -0.74 4.72
N ALA A 114 5.75 -1.17 5.15
CA ALA A 114 5.51 -2.46 5.76
C ALA A 114 4.36 -3.20 5.05
N PHE A 115 4.62 -4.45 4.66
CA PHE A 115 3.62 -5.29 4.03
C PHE A 115 2.71 -5.90 5.09
N TRP A 116 1.40 -5.85 4.85
CA TRP A 116 0.40 -6.52 5.66
C TRP A 116 -0.01 -7.87 5.01
N THR A 117 0.51 -9.01 5.47
CA THR A 117 1.43 -9.26 6.57
C THR A 117 2.55 -10.21 6.14
N TRP A 118 3.57 -10.42 6.98
CA TRP A 118 4.64 -11.40 6.72
C TRP A 118 4.09 -12.79 6.41
N ARG A 119 3.12 -13.24 7.22
CA ARG A 119 2.45 -14.54 7.07
C ARG A 119 0.97 -14.44 7.39
N HIS A 120 0.13 -14.91 6.47
CA HIS A 120 -1.31 -15.05 6.66
C HIS A 120 -1.71 -16.53 6.54
N SER A 121 -2.68 -17.00 7.34
CA SER A 121 -3.11 -18.41 7.39
C SER A 121 -3.62 -18.93 6.05
N ASP A 122 -4.25 -18.06 5.25
CA ASP A 122 -4.72 -18.37 3.90
C ASP A 122 -3.66 -19.01 3.00
N GLU A 123 -2.37 -18.73 3.22
CA GLU A 123 -1.27 -19.28 2.42
C GLU A 123 -1.23 -20.82 2.37
N THR A 124 -1.93 -21.47 3.31
CA THR A 124 -1.99 -22.93 3.44
C THR A 124 -3.20 -23.55 2.73
N ILE A 125 -4.21 -22.75 2.40
CA ILE A 125 -5.51 -23.23 1.91
C ILE A 125 -5.90 -22.64 0.54
N LYS A 126 -5.37 -21.47 0.18
CA LYS A 126 -5.66 -20.81 -1.10
C LYS A 126 -4.53 -19.88 -1.53
N ARG A 127 -4.58 -19.44 -2.80
CA ARG A 127 -3.78 -18.31 -3.27
C ARG A 127 -4.21 -17.05 -2.50
N THR A 128 -3.26 -16.25 -2.00
CA THR A 128 -3.55 -15.08 -1.17
C THR A 128 -2.63 -13.92 -1.46
N GLY A 129 -3.19 -12.71 -1.43
CA GLY A 129 -2.46 -11.44 -1.50
C GLY A 129 -1.99 -10.91 -0.14
N TRP A 130 -2.26 -11.63 0.95
CA TRP A 130 -2.06 -11.19 2.33
C TRP A 130 -0.82 -11.78 3.01
N SER A 131 -0.13 -12.75 2.39
CA SER A 131 1.09 -13.35 2.94
C SER A 131 2.31 -13.00 2.08
N MET A 132 3.13 -12.06 2.54
CA MET A 132 4.36 -11.65 1.85
C MET A 132 5.29 -12.83 1.60
N ARG A 133 5.47 -13.70 2.60
CA ARG A 133 6.30 -14.91 2.50
C ARG A 133 5.81 -15.82 1.38
N TYR A 134 4.50 -16.03 1.28
CA TYR A 134 3.90 -16.83 0.20
C TYR A 134 4.17 -16.21 -1.16
N LEU A 135 3.97 -14.90 -1.29
CA LEU A 135 4.13 -14.17 -2.55
C LEU A 135 5.57 -14.22 -3.06
N ILE A 136 6.55 -14.06 -2.16
CA ILE A 136 7.98 -14.18 -2.49
C ILE A 136 8.31 -15.62 -2.90
N ARG A 137 7.95 -16.60 -2.08
CA ARG A 137 8.24 -18.02 -2.36
C ARG A 137 7.62 -18.50 -3.67
N SER A 138 6.45 -17.99 -4.02
CA SER A 138 5.71 -18.35 -5.23
C SER A 138 6.11 -17.54 -6.45
N GLY A 139 7.00 -16.55 -6.30
CA GLY A 139 7.47 -15.69 -7.39
C GLY A 139 6.43 -14.68 -7.90
N TYR A 140 5.42 -14.35 -7.09
CA TYR A 140 4.43 -13.32 -7.41
C TYR A 140 4.92 -11.91 -7.03
N LEU A 141 5.77 -11.81 -6.00
CA LEU A 141 6.40 -10.57 -5.56
C LEU A 141 7.91 -10.71 -5.59
N LYS A 142 8.60 -9.74 -6.20
CA LYS A 142 10.07 -9.62 -6.19
C LYS A 142 10.44 -8.30 -5.55
N LEU A 143 11.30 -8.33 -4.54
CA LEU A 143 11.70 -7.14 -3.78
C LEU A 143 12.85 -6.36 -4.42
N SER A 144 13.49 -6.92 -5.45
CA SER A 144 14.68 -6.42 -6.15
C SER A 144 14.60 -6.73 -7.64
#